data_AF-A0A7X3CN74-F1
#
_entry.id   AF-A0A7X3CN74-F1
#
_cell.length_a   1.000
_cell.length_b   1.000
_cell.length_c   1.000
_cell.angle_alpha   90.00
_cell.angle_beta   90.00
_cell.angle_gamma   90.00
#
_symmetry.space_group_name_H-M   'P 1'
#
loop_
_entity.id
_entity.type
_entity.pdbx_description
1 polymer ?
#
loop_
_entity_poly.entity_id
_entity_poly.type
_entity_poly.pdbx_seq_one_letter_code
_entity_poly.pdbx_strand_id
1 'polypeptide(L)'
;MRYIACMIIVAAGITLLSGCMYPGAKQQEQSVSYRESVERIQSAVNAFQQDTGILPIITAGEEVPRYEKFRINLDQLNKQGYMDQIPDTAFEQGGSAYFLVIDEESNPTVKVMDLITVQKVNDVQRLVDEYERSHPGKWPVTQEEETYPGLHEVDLKKIRGEGYELLSVYSRQPLPYLIDKSGRVYVDYAWDIMQAIDKSGTAASSEQGDLRVLLTEQSYFVPVKSLPYAWVDGTPVAQAEN
;
A
#
# COMPACT_ATOMS: atom_id res chain seq x y z
N MET A 1 50.19 -25.15 -26.06
CA MET A 1 48.99 -25.81 -25.46
C MET A 1 48.73 -25.44 -24.00
N ARG A 2 49.72 -25.41 -23.10
CA ARG A 2 49.52 -25.08 -21.66
C ARG A 2 49.01 -23.64 -21.38
N TYR A 3 49.45 -22.66 -22.17
CA TYR A 3 49.03 -21.26 -22.00
C TYR A 3 47.61 -20.95 -22.52
N ILE A 4 47.15 -21.69 -23.55
CA ILE A 4 45.79 -21.55 -24.11
C ILE A 4 44.76 -22.11 -23.13
N ALA A 5 45.08 -23.20 -22.43
CA ALA A 5 44.21 -23.76 -21.40
C ALA A 5 44.03 -22.82 -20.19
N CYS A 6 45.09 -22.14 -19.74
CA CYS A 6 44.97 -21.14 -18.66
C CYS A 6 44.12 -19.93 -19.06
N MET A 7 44.22 -19.47 -20.31
CA MET A 7 43.47 -18.30 -20.78
C MET A 7 41.96 -18.60 -20.91
N ILE A 8 41.59 -19.83 -21.24
CA ILE A 8 40.18 -20.28 -21.30
C ILE A 8 39.58 -20.42 -19.89
N ILE A 9 40.37 -20.88 -18.90
CA ILE A 9 39.92 -21.02 -17.51
C ILE A 9 39.70 -19.64 -16.85
N VAL A 10 40.54 -18.65 -17.16
CA VAL A 10 40.38 -17.27 -16.66
C VAL A 10 39.19 -16.57 -17.34
N ALA A 11 38.96 -16.80 -18.63
CA ALA A 11 37.80 -16.25 -19.34
C ALA A 11 36.45 -16.84 -18.87
N ALA A 12 36.42 -18.12 -18.49
CA ALA A 12 35.22 -18.77 -17.95
C ALA A 12 34.84 -18.26 -16.54
N GLY A 13 35.83 -17.88 -15.72
CA GLY A 13 35.60 -17.36 -14.36
C GLY A 13 34.90 -16.00 -14.32
N ILE A 14 35.10 -15.14 -15.33
CA ILE A 14 34.53 -13.78 -15.37
C ILE A 14 33.02 -13.81 -15.68
N THR A 15 32.54 -14.83 -16.40
CA THR A 15 31.10 -14.96 -16.71
C THR A 15 30.25 -15.42 -15.53
N LEU A 16 30.83 -16.11 -14.55
CA LEU A 16 30.13 -16.60 -13.35
C LEU A 16 30.02 -15.56 -12.23
N LEU A 17 30.70 -14.42 -12.36
CA LEU A 17 30.63 -13.28 -11.43
C LEU A 17 29.58 -12.24 -11.85
N SER A 18 28.80 -12.52 -12.90
CA SER A 18 27.68 -11.68 -13.33
C SER A 18 26.47 -11.91 -12.41
N GLY A 19 26.55 -11.36 -11.20
CA GLY A 19 25.43 -10.91 -10.37
C GLY A 19 24.26 -11.86 -10.15
N CYS A 20 24.31 -12.62 -9.04
CA CYS A 20 23.07 -12.81 -8.28
C CYS A 20 22.61 -11.43 -7.81
N MET A 21 21.69 -10.81 -8.53
CA MET A 21 21.10 -9.52 -8.17
C MET A 21 20.34 -9.72 -6.84
N TYR A 22 20.97 -9.36 -5.72
CA TYR A 22 20.40 -9.52 -4.38
C TYR A 22 19.13 -8.65 -4.28
N PRO A 23 17.93 -9.24 -4.15
CA PRO A 23 16.67 -8.50 -4.16
C PRO A 23 16.56 -7.49 -3.01
N GLY A 24 17.30 -7.71 -1.91
CA GLY A 24 17.27 -6.85 -0.74
C GLY A 24 17.90 -5.47 -0.94
N ALA A 25 18.78 -5.27 -1.93
CA ALA A 25 19.42 -3.97 -2.17
C ALA A 25 18.39 -2.94 -2.67
N LYS A 26 17.61 -3.31 -3.70
CA LYS A 26 16.51 -2.47 -4.23
C LYS A 26 15.43 -2.19 -3.17
N GLN A 27 15.20 -3.15 -2.26
CA GLN A 27 14.19 -3.04 -1.22
C GLN A 27 14.61 -2.08 -0.09
N GLN A 28 15.86 -2.13 0.35
CA GLN A 28 16.38 -1.20 1.35
C GLN A 28 16.47 0.21 0.76
N GLU A 29 16.92 0.34 -0.49
CA GLU A 29 16.93 1.62 -1.21
C GLU A 29 15.53 2.22 -1.35
N GLN A 30 14.52 1.43 -1.72
CA GLN A 30 13.13 1.92 -1.83
C GLN A 30 12.56 2.38 -0.49
N SER A 31 12.79 1.60 0.58
CA SER A 31 12.32 1.94 1.93
C SER A 31 12.98 3.23 2.46
N VAL A 32 14.29 3.37 2.20
CA VAL A 32 15.05 4.58 2.56
C VAL A 32 14.56 5.79 1.77
N SER A 33 14.30 5.64 0.47
CA SER A 33 13.83 6.72 -0.40
C SER A 33 12.47 7.28 0.02
N TYR A 34 11.52 6.42 0.42
CA TYR A 34 10.22 6.88 0.91
C TYR A 34 10.30 7.59 2.26
N ARG A 35 11.14 7.11 3.19
CA ARG A 35 11.37 7.79 4.47
C ARG A 35 11.88 9.21 4.26
N GLU A 36 12.92 9.39 3.44
CA GLU A 36 13.49 10.71 3.14
C GLU A 36 12.47 11.62 2.47
N SER A 37 11.65 11.07 1.57
CA SER A 37 10.57 11.80 0.91
C SER A 37 9.52 12.28 1.92
N VAL A 38 9.08 11.41 2.84
CA VAL A 38 8.12 11.77 3.88
C VAL A 38 8.67 12.85 4.81
N GLU A 39 9.90 12.70 5.31
CA GLU A 39 10.51 13.69 6.22
C GLU A 39 10.63 15.08 5.57
N ARG A 40 11.01 15.10 4.28
CA ARG A 40 11.09 16.33 3.51
C ARG A 40 9.72 16.97 3.31
N ILE A 41 8.73 16.19 2.91
CA ILE A 41 7.37 16.69 2.66
C ILE A 41 6.73 17.14 3.99
N GLN A 42 6.93 16.41 5.08
CA GLN A 42 6.45 16.80 6.42
C GLN A 42 7.01 18.16 6.82
N SER A 43 8.30 18.39 6.61
CA SER A 43 8.94 19.68 6.91
C SER A 43 8.31 20.83 6.10
N ALA A 44 8.03 20.59 4.81
CA ALA A 44 7.37 21.57 3.93
C ALA A 44 5.91 21.83 4.34
N VAL A 45 5.15 20.78 4.69
CA VAL A 45 3.77 20.88 5.19
C VAL A 45 3.73 21.67 6.49
N ASN A 46 4.64 21.39 7.43
CA ASN A 46 4.72 22.11 8.70
C ASN A 46 5.00 23.60 8.50
N ALA A 47 5.97 23.94 7.64
CA ALA A 47 6.29 25.33 7.33
C ALA A 47 5.10 26.05 6.66
N PHE A 48 4.45 25.40 5.69
CA PHE A 48 3.26 25.94 5.03
C PHE A 48 2.11 26.19 6.01
N GLN A 49 1.84 25.23 6.90
CA GLN A 49 0.78 25.35 7.90
C GLN A 49 1.10 26.46 8.92
N GLN A 50 2.36 26.59 9.33
CA GLN A 50 2.79 27.64 10.24
C GLN A 50 2.58 29.05 9.65
N ASP A 51 2.84 29.23 8.36
CA ASP A 51 2.71 30.53 7.69
C ASP A 51 1.27 30.89 7.32
N THR A 52 0.47 29.90 6.91
CA THR A 52 -0.86 30.13 6.31
C THR A 52 -2.03 29.78 7.23
N GLY A 53 -1.79 28.99 8.28
CA GLY A 53 -2.82 28.45 9.17
C GLY A 53 -3.68 27.33 8.58
N ILE A 54 -3.37 26.84 7.37
CA ILE A 54 -4.12 25.78 6.68
C ILE A 54 -3.19 24.70 6.14
N LEU A 55 -3.74 23.52 5.84
CA LEU A 55 -2.98 22.41 5.24
C LEU A 55 -2.94 22.53 3.70
N PRO A 56 -1.82 22.15 3.05
CA PRO A 56 -1.67 22.17 1.60
C PRO A 56 -2.29 20.92 0.97
N ILE A 57 -3.59 20.69 1.17
CA ILE A 57 -4.30 19.48 0.72
C ILE A 57 -5.24 19.77 -0.46
N ILE A 58 -5.38 18.78 -1.33
CA ILE A 58 -6.35 18.80 -2.43
C ILE A 58 -7.72 18.44 -1.85
N THR A 59 -8.74 19.26 -2.11
CA THR A 59 -10.11 18.98 -1.69
C THR A 59 -10.62 17.68 -2.31
N ALA A 60 -11.11 16.79 -1.47
CA ALA A 60 -11.72 15.52 -1.86
C ALA A 60 -13.17 15.47 -1.35
N GLY A 61 -14.03 14.75 -2.06
CA GLY A 61 -15.43 14.54 -1.67
C GLY A 61 -15.55 13.69 -0.40
N GLU A 62 -16.75 13.66 0.17
CA GLU A 62 -17.04 12.87 1.37
C GLU A 62 -16.94 11.37 1.11
N GLU A 63 -17.22 10.95 -0.13
CA GLU A 63 -17.16 9.57 -0.61
C GLU A 63 -15.74 9.00 -0.73
N VAL A 64 -14.70 9.84 -0.67
CA VAL A 64 -13.33 9.38 -0.82
C VAL A 64 -12.87 8.68 0.47
N PRO A 65 -12.38 7.43 0.41
CA PRO A 65 -11.94 6.69 1.59
C PRO A 65 -10.85 7.42 2.38
N ARG A 66 -10.83 7.22 3.72
CA ARG A 66 -9.88 7.84 4.65
C ARG A 66 -8.42 7.83 4.13
N TYR A 67 -7.97 6.68 3.64
CA TYR A 67 -6.60 6.47 3.17
C TYR A 67 -6.40 6.81 1.68
N GLU A 68 -7.30 7.59 1.08
CA GLU A 68 -7.19 8.17 -0.27
C GLU A 68 -7.49 9.69 -0.28
N LYS A 69 -8.07 10.22 0.81
CA LYS A 69 -8.76 11.52 0.85
C LYS A 69 -7.83 12.73 0.82
N PHE A 70 -6.97 12.89 1.81
CA PHE A 70 -6.25 14.14 2.03
C PHE A 70 -4.88 14.16 1.33
N ARG A 71 -4.92 14.13 -0.01
CA ARG A 71 -3.70 14.23 -0.83
C ARG A 71 -3.03 15.58 -0.67
N ILE A 72 -1.71 15.58 -0.52
CA ILE A 72 -0.89 16.78 -0.42
C ILE A 72 -0.71 17.38 -1.82
N ASN A 73 -0.87 18.69 -1.93
CA ASN A 73 -0.59 19.46 -3.13
C ASN A 73 0.91 19.81 -3.20
N LEU A 74 1.73 18.86 -3.64
CA LEU A 74 3.19 19.03 -3.75
C LEU A 74 3.56 20.15 -4.74
N ASP A 75 2.76 20.33 -5.77
CA ASP A 75 2.86 21.43 -6.73
C ASP A 75 2.75 22.80 -6.06
N GLN A 76 1.80 22.96 -5.14
CA GLN A 76 1.62 24.19 -4.38
C GLN A 76 2.81 24.45 -3.46
N LEU A 77 3.26 23.43 -2.73
CA LEU A 77 4.42 23.53 -1.86
C LEU A 77 5.69 23.94 -2.64
N ASN A 78 5.90 23.35 -3.82
CA ASN A 78 7.05 23.68 -4.67
C ASN A 78 6.96 25.11 -5.24
N LYS A 79 5.81 25.49 -5.83
CA LYS A 79 5.62 26.83 -6.44
C LYS A 79 5.73 27.97 -5.42
N GLN A 80 5.39 27.71 -4.17
CA GLN A 80 5.46 28.70 -3.08
C GLN A 80 6.80 28.66 -2.32
N GLY A 81 7.74 27.81 -2.72
CA GLY A 81 9.10 27.79 -2.15
C GLY A 81 9.23 27.06 -0.82
N TYR A 82 8.24 26.27 -0.41
CA TYR A 82 8.33 25.40 0.78
C TYR A 82 9.17 24.14 0.53
N MET A 83 9.43 23.82 -0.74
CA MET A 83 10.33 22.73 -1.13
C MET A 83 11.03 23.03 -2.47
N ASP A 84 12.34 22.80 -2.53
CA ASP A 84 13.13 23.07 -3.75
C ASP A 84 12.72 22.20 -4.95
N GLN A 85 12.47 20.91 -4.71
CA GLN A 85 12.06 19.95 -5.73
C GLN A 85 11.11 18.91 -5.15
N ILE A 86 10.14 18.47 -5.94
CA ILE A 86 9.25 17.35 -5.61
C ILE A 86 10.08 16.05 -5.62
N PRO A 87 9.94 15.14 -4.63
CA PRO A 87 10.67 13.87 -4.62
C PRO A 87 10.34 12.98 -5.84
N ASP A 88 11.33 12.25 -6.36
CA ASP A 88 11.17 11.31 -7.50
C ASP A 88 10.21 10.15 -7.19
N THR A 89 9.99 9.87 -5.90
CA THR A 89 9.02 8.87 -5.44
C THR A 89 7.57 9.32 -5.64
N ALA A 90 7.33 10.62 -5.79
CA ALA A 90 6.01 11.18 -6.03
C ALA A 90 5.57 10.92 -7.48
N PHE A 91 4.28 10.62 -7.64
CA PHE A 91 3.66 10.40 -8.95
C PHE A 91 3.86 11.59 -9.90
N GLU A 92 3.85 12.82 -9.36
CA GLU A 92 4.09 14.05 -10.12
C GLU A 92 5.47 14.08 -10.79
N GLN A 93 6.43 13.26 -10.34
CA GLN A 93 7.75 13.07 -10.92
C GLN A 93 7.92 11.69 -11.60
N GLY A 94 6.83 10.97 -11.84
CA GLY A 94 6.86 9.63 -12.44
C GLY A 94 7.12 8.49 -11.43
N GLY A 95 7.09 8.80 -10.13
CA GLY A 95 7.16 7.82 -9.06
C GLY A 95 5.85 7.03 -8.88
N SER A 96 5.82 6.17 -7.87
CA SER A 96 4.72 5.23 -7.64
C SER A 96 3.91 5.51 -6.38
N ALA A 97 3.93 6.75 -5.88
CA ALA A 97 3.20 7.13 -4.69
C ALA A 97 2.51 8.48 -4.80
N TYR A 98 1.37 8.58 -4.13
CA TYR A 98 0.87 9.86 -3.64
C TYR A 98 1.24 10.03 -2.16
N PHE A 99 1.33 11.27 -1.71
CA PHE A 99 1.54 11.60 -0.31
C PHE A 99 0.26 12.19 0.27
N LEU A 100 -0.11 11.73 1.46
CA LEU A 100 -1.31 12.12 2.18
C LEU A 100 -0.95 12.78 3.50
N VAL A 101 -1.85 13.62 4.01
CA VAL A 101 -1.90 13.95 5.44
C VAL A 101 -2.90 13.02 6.11
N ILE A 102 -2.53 12.43 7.24
CA ILE A 102 -3.47 11.81 8.19
C ILE A 102 -3.50 12.62 9.48
N ASP A 103 -4.54 12.40 10.30
CA ASP A 103 -4.75 13.07 11.59
C ASP A 103 -4.76 14.60 11.44
N GLU A 104 -5.42 15.06 10.38
CA GLU A 104 -5.42 16.42 9.84
C GLU A 104 -5.91 17.50 10.83
N GLU A 105 -6.76 17.12 11.78
CA GLU A 105 -7.31 18.03 12.78
C GLU A 105 -6.42 18.18 14.02
N SER A 106 -5.54 17.20 14.30
CA SER A 106 -4.81 17.13 15.57
C SER A 106 -3.29 17.15 15.40
N ASN A 107 -2.74 16.18 14.67
CA ASN A 107 -1.31 16.06 14.42
C ASN A 107 -1.06 15.66 12.95
N PRO A 108 -1.15 16.62 12.01
CA PRO A 108 -1.00 16.38 10.58
C PRO A 108 0.28 15.60 10.25
N THR A 109 0.12 14.34 9.88
CA THR A 109 1.24 13.42 9.65
C THR A 109 1.27 12.98 8.19
N VAL A 110 2.40 13.15 7.53
CA VAL A 110 2.60 12.78 6.14
C VAL A 110 2.79 11.27 6.02
N LYS A 111 2.05 10.64 5.11
CA LYS A 111 2.12 9.21 4.79
C LYS A 111 2.15 8.98 3.28
N VAL A 112 2.58 7.77 2.91
CA VAL A 112 2.71 7.28 1.54
C VAL A 112 1.49 6.43 1.20
N MET A 113 0.82 6.77 0.10
CA MET A 113 -0.18 5.94 -0.54
C MET A 113 0.43 5.24 -1.74
N ASP A 114 0.54 3.91 -1.65
CA ASP A 114 1.15 3.07 -2.69
C ASP A 114 0.24 2.91 -3.92
N LEU A 115 0.65 3.48 -5.05
CA LEU A 115 -0.15 3.44 -6.27
C LEU A 115 -0.07 2.08 -6.97
N ILE A 116 0.94 1.26 -6.67
CA ILE A 116 1.02 -0.11 -7.20
C ILE A 116 -0.16 -0.93 -6.65
N THR A 117 -0.43 -0.82 -5.34
CA THR A 117 -1.60 -1.44 -4.70
C THR A 117 -2.90 -0.94 -5.32
N VAL A 118 -3.06 0.38 -5.47
CA VAL A 118 -4.27 0.98 -6.08
C VAL A 118 -4.52 0.43 -7.49
N GLN A 119 -3.48 0.38 -8.33
CA GLN A 119 -3.58 -0.10 -9.70
C GLN A 119 -3.99 -1.57 -9.76
N LYS A 120 -3.35 -2.43 -8.95
CA LYS A 120 -3.67 -3.86 -8.93
C LYS A 120 -5.09 -4.14 -8.45
N VAL A 121 -5.56 -3.43 -7.42
CA VAL A 121 -6.96 -3.54 -6.96
C VAL A 121 -7.93 -3.13 -8.06
N ASN A 122 -7.67 -2.02 -8.75
CA ASN A 122 -8.53 -1.58 -9.86
C ASN A 122 -8.53 -2.58 -11.02
N ASP A 123 -7.39 -3.22 -11.31
CA ASP A 123 -7.32 -4.28 -12.33
C ASP A 123 -8.11 -5.52 -11.93
N VAL A 124 -8.03 -5.94 -10.67
CA VAL A 124 -8.85 -7.06 -10.14
C VAL A 124 -10.32 -6.70 -10.14
N GLN A 125 -10.70 -5.48 -9.73
CA GLN A 125 -12.07 -4.98 -9.81
C GLN A 125 -12.63 -5.11 -11.23
N ARG A 126 -11.88 -4.64 -12.23
CA ARG A 126 -12.29 -4.74 -13.64
C ARG A 126 -12.55 -6.20 -14.05
N LEU A 127 -11.68 -7.11 -13.64
CA LEU A 127 -11.82 -8.55 -13.94
C LEU A 127 -13.01 -9.18 -13.22
N VAL A 128 -13.29 -8.78 -11.98
CA VAL A 128 -14.49 -9.16 -11.22
C VAL A 128 -15.76 -8.68 -11.95
N ASP A 129 -15.78 -7.43 -12.41
CA ASP A 129 -16.92 -6.88 -13.15
C ASP A 129 -17.14 -7.63 -14.48
N GLU A 130 -16.07 -8.05 -15.15
CA GLU A 130 -16.14 -8.89 -16.36
C GLU A 130 -16.70 -10.29 -16.05
N TYR A 131 -16.31 -10.86 -14.91
CA TYR A 131 -16.82 -12.15 -14.45
C TYR A 131 -18.32 -12.07 -14.15
N GLU A 132 -18.79 -11.05 -13.43
CA GLU A 132 -20.21 -10.85 -13.12
C GLU A 132 -21.06 -10.75 -14.38
N ARG A 133 -20.62 -9.96 -15.38
CA ARG A 133 -21.32 -9.83 -16.67
C ARG A 133 -21.51 -11.16 -17.39
N SER A 134 -20.57 -12.10 -17.21
CA SER A 134 -20.65 -13.44 -17.80
C SER A 134 -21.32 -14.47 -16.89
N HIS A 135 -21.46 -14.17 -15.60
CA HIS A 135 -22.08 -15.02 -14.58
C HIS A 135 -23.01 -14.19 -13.69
N PRO A 136 -24.18 -13.74 -14.20
CA PRO A 136 -25.02 -12.78 -13.50
C PRO A 136 -25.38 -13.25 -12.08
N GLY A 137 -25.15 -12.38 -11.10
CA GLY A 137 -25.42 -12.65 -9.68
C GLY A 137 -24.45 -13.63 -9.01
N LYS A 138 -23.27 -13.90 -9.61
CA LYS A 138 -22.22 -14.71 -9.00
C LYS A 138 -20.90 -13.96 -8.92
N TRP A 139 -20.22 -14.12 -7.79
CA TRP A 139 -18.89 -13.57 -7.55
C TRP A 139 -17.80 -14.64 -7.74
N PRO A 140 -16.59 -14.26 -8.21
CA PRO A 140 -15.48 -15.18 -8.38
C PRO A 140 -14.77 -15.40 -7.04
N VAL A 141 -15.39 -16.16 -6.13
CA VAL A 141 -14.88 -16.37 -4.76
C VAL A 141 -14.13 -17.69 -4.60
N THR A 142 -13.17 -17.78 -3.68
CA THR A 142 -12.41 -19.03 -3.43
C THR A 142 -13.29 -20.12 -2.82
N GLN A 143 -14.25 -19.74 -2.00
CA GLN A 143 -15.20 -20.61 -1.31
C GLN A 143 -16.54 -19.89 -1.07
N GLU A 144 -17.61 -20.65 -0.82
CA GLU A 144 -18.95 -20.10 -0.56
C GLU A 144 -19.09 -19.49 0.85
N GLU A 145 -18.32 -19.99 1.82
CA GLU A 145 -18.30 -19.47 3.18
C GLU A 145 -17.61 -18.11 3.22
N GLU A 146 -18.26 -17.17 3.91
CA GLU A 146 -17.76 -15.81 4.11
C GLU A 146 -16.40 -15.83 4.83
N THR A 147 -15.40 -15.13 4.29
CA THR A 147 -14.10 -14.93 4.95
C THR A 147 -14.28 -14.07 6.20
N TYR A 148 -15.13 -13.05 6.10
CA TYR A 148 -15.62 -12.20 7.17
C TYR A 148 -17.09 -11.89 6.93
N PRO A 149 -17.89 -11.50 7.94
CA PRO A 149 -19.31 -11.18 7.73
C PRO A 149 -19.55 -10.24 6.54
N GLY A 150 -20.22 -10.75 5.50
CA GLY A 150 -20.52 -10.06 4.25
C GLY A 150 -19.39 -9.88 3.24
N LEU A 151 -18.24 -10.55 3.46
CA LEU A 151 -17.05 -10.48 2.61
C LEU A 151 -16.56 -11.88 2.24
N HIS A 152 -16.11 -12.03 1.01
CA HIS A 152 -15.48 -13.26 0.52
C HIS A 152 -14.10 -12.96 -0.05
N GLU A 153 -13.21 -13.94 -0.06
CA GLU A 153 -11.94 -13.86 -0.77
C GLU A 153 -12.14 -14.10 -2.27
N VAL A 154 -11.53 -13.24 -3.09
CA VAL A 154 -11.54 -13.35 -4.55
C VAL A 154 -10.63 -14.49 -5.02
N ASP A 155 -11.16 -15.37 -5.86
CA ASP A 155 -10.39 -16.39 -6.58
C ASP A 155 -9.81 -15.80 -7.87
N LEU A 156 -8.54 -15.41 -7.82
CA LEU A 156 -7.82 -14.87 -8.97
C LEU A 156 -7.80 -15.84 -10.17
N LYS A 157 -7.85 -17.16 -9.95
CA LYS A 157 -7.82 -18.13 -11.06
C LYS A 157 -9.13 -18.12 -11.84
N LYS A 158 -10.28 -17.93 -11.17
CA LYS A 158 -11.59 -17.84 -11.83
C LYS A 158 -11.67 -16.66 -12.79
N ILE A 159 -10.92 -15.59 -12.52
CA ILE A 159 -10.88 -14.38 -13.35
C ILE A 159 -9.60 -14.24 -14.18
N ARG A 160 -8.74 -15.26 -14.21
CA ARG A 160 -7.43 -15.24 -14.91
C ARG A 160 -6.55 -14.05 -14.48
N GLY A 161 -6.63 -13.70 -13.20
CA GLY A 161 -6.02 -12.55 -12.57
C GLY A 161 -4.74 -12.87 -11.78
N GLU A 162 -4.13 -14.04 -11.96
CA GLU A 162 -2.95 -14.47 -11.20
C GLU A 162 -1.74 -13.52 -11.38
N GLY A 163 -1.66 -12.79 -12.50
CA GLY A 163 -0.66 -11.74 -12.72
C GLY A 163 -0.80 -10.52 -11.79
N TYR A 164 -1.93 -10.39 -11.09
CA TYR A 164 -2.24 -9.28 -10.19
C TYR A 164 -2.06 -9.66 -8.71
N GLU A 165 -1.34 -10.73 -8.39
CA GLU A 165 -0.92 -11.03 -7.02
C GLU A 165 -0.25 -9.81 -6.37
N LEU A 166 -0.67 -9.49 -5.14
CA LEU A 166 -0.22 -8.31 -4.40
C LEU A 166 0.64 -8.74 -3.22
N LEU A 167 1.77 -8.04 -3.02
CA LEU A 167 2.60 -8.19 -1.85
C LEU A 167 2.44 -6.96 -0.96
N SER A 168 2.31 -7.19 0.33
CA SER A 168 2.20 -6.13 1.32
C SER A 168 3.40 -5.17 1.29
N VAL A 169 3.10 -3.87 1.46
CA VAL A 169 4.10 -2.83 1.72
C VAL A 169 4.68 -2.91 3.13
N TYR A 170 3.98 -3.57 4.06
CA TYR A 170 4.39 -3.72 5.46
C TYR A 170 5.24 -4.97 5.68
N SER A 171 4.79 -6.10 5.14
CA SER A 171 5.35 -7.41 5.46
C SER A 171 5.93 -8.20 4.32
N ARG A 172 5.65 -7.76 3.09
CA ARG A 172 5.99 -8.48 1.86
C ARG A 172 5.31 -9.85 1.73
N GLN A 173 4.36 -10.18 2.61
CA GLN A 173 3.53 -11.36 2.42
C GLN A 173 2.48 -11.11 1.33
N PRO A 174 2.01 -12.17 0.64
CA PRO A 174 0.86 -12.07 -0.25
C PRO A 174 -0.35 -11.50 0.51
N LEU A 175 -1.03 -10.53 -0.11
CA LEU A 175 -2.27 -9.98 0.41
C LEU A 175 -3.46 -10.54 -0.39
N PRO A 176 -4.43 -11.19 0.28
CA PRO A 176 -5.70 -11.57 -0.35
C PRO A 176 -6.48 -10.35 -0.82
N TYR A 177 -7.35 -10.57 -1.81
CA TYR A 177 -8.37 -9.61 -2.21
C TYR A 177 -9.71 -10.04 -1.62
N LEU A 178 -10.45 -9.09 -1.05
CA LEU A 178 -11.82 -9.29 -0.57
C LEU A 178 -12.80 -8.72 -1.57
N ILE A 179 -14.01 -9.28 -1.61
CA ILE A 179 -15.15 -8.76 -2.37
C ILE A 179 -16.38 -8.67 -1.48
N ASP A 180 -17.10 -7.55 -1.56
CA ASP A 180 -18.36 -7.37 -0.85
C ASP A 180 -19.58 -7.80 -1.69
N LYS A 181 -20.78 -7.74 -1.08
CA LYS A 181 -22.05 -8.11 -1.74
C LYS A 181 -22.38 -7.26 -2.97
N SER A 182 -21.81 -6.07 -3.08
CA SER A 182 -21.97 -5.16 -4.23
C SER A 182 -20.94 -5.42 -5.34
N GLY A 183 -19.98 -6.32 -5.12
CA GLY A 183 -18.93 -6.64 -6.05
C GLY A 183 -17.69 -5.75 -5.93
N ARG A 184 -17.59 -4.90 -4.90
CA ARG A 184 -16.43 -4.02 -4.70
C ARG A 184 -15.27 -4.80 -4.10
N VAL A 185 -14.07 -4.56 -4.64
CA VAL A 185 -12.84 -5.26 -4.29
C VAL A 185 -11.98 -4.43 -3.33
N TYR A 186 -11.46 -5.09 -2.31
CA TYR A 186 -10.58 -4.53 -1.28
C TYR A 186 -9.36 -5.42 -1.08
N VAL A 187 -8.37 -4.94 -0.32
CA VAL A 187 -7.19 -5.69 0.09
C VAL A 187 -7.32 -6.09 1.55
N ASP A 188 -7.01 -7.36 1.85
CA ASP A 188 -7.05 -7.87 3.22
C ASP A 188 -5.72 -7.66 3.96
N TYR A 189 -5.68 -6.72 4.90
CA TYR A 189 -4.53 -6.41 5.74
C TYR A 189 -4.54 -7.12 7.11
N ALA A 190 -5.43 -8.08 7.38
CA ALA A 190 -5.55 -8.72 8.70
C ALA A 190 -4.21 -9.30 9.22
N TRP A 191 -3.44 -9.94 8.33
CA TRP A 191 -2.13 -10.50 8.68
C TRP A 191 -1.13 -9.40 9.08
N ASP A 192 -1.11 -8.28 8.36
CA ASP A 192 -0.22 -7.16 8.67
C ASP A 192 -0.59 -6.53 10.01
N ILE A 193 -1.88 -6.40 10.29
CA ILE A 193 -2.41 -5.88 11.56
C ILE A 193 -2.00 -6.81 12.71
N MET A 194 -2.14 -8.13 12.55
CA MET A 194 -1.68 -9.10 13.55
C MET A 194 -0.20 -8.92 13.87
N GLN A 195 0.65 -8.80 12.86
CA GLN A 195 2.08 -8.57 13.09
C GLN A 195 2.37 -7.24 13.77
N ALA A 196 1.59 -6.19 13.48
CA ALA A 196 1.73 -4.90 14.13
C ALA A 196 1.35 -4.99 15.62
N ILE A 197 0.31 -5.76 15.95
CA ILE A 197 -0.10 -6.04 17.34
C ILE A 197 1.02 -6.79 18.07
N ASP A 198 1.53 -7.88 17.48
CA ASP A 198 2.59 -8.70 18.08
C ASP A 198 3.88 -7.89 18.34
N LYS A 199 4.25 -7.01 17.40
CA LYS A 199 5.42 -6.13 17.54
C LYS A 199 5.23 -5.04 18.60
N SER A 200 4.01 -4.55 18.77
CA SER A 200 3.72 -3.48 19.75
C SER A 200 3.80 -3.98 21.19
N GLY A 201 3.67 -5.30 21.41
CA GLY A 201 3.59 -5.89 22.74
C GLY A 201 2.34 -5.47 23.54
N THR A 202 1.41 -4.74 22.91
CA THR A 202 0.16 -4.28 23.52
C THR A 202 -0.97 -5.19 23.08
N ALA A 203 -1.76 -5.68 24.03
CA ALA A 203 -2.93 -6.48 23.71
C ALA A 203 -3.96 -5.62 22.95
N ALA A 204 -4.39 -6.09 21.78
CA ALA A 204 -5.49 -5.46 21.09
C ALA A 204 -6.80 -5.68 21.86
N SER A 205 -7.63 -4.65 21.89
CA SER A 205 -8.95 -4.66 22.54
C SER A 205 -10.05 -4.40 21.53
N SER A 206 -11.25 -4.94 21.79
CA SER A 206 -12.47 -4.62 21.04
C SER A 206 -12.87 -3.14 21.12
N GLU A 207 -12.33 -2.40 22.11
CA GLU A 207 -12.56 -0.96 22.28
C GLU A 207 -11.62 -0.08 21.42
N GLN A 208 -10.64 -0.69 20.76
CA GLN A 208 -9.53 0.01 20.08
C GLN A 208 -9.93 0.68 18.74
N GLY A 209 -11.20 0.60 18.36
CA GLY A 209 -11.72 1.18 17.12
C GLY A 209 -11.12 0.49 15.88
N ASP A 210 -10.84 1.28 14.84
CA ASP A 210 -10.28 0.78 13.58
C ASP A 210 -8.80 0.39 13.73
N LEU A 211 -8.52 -0.91 13.65
CA LEU A 211 -7.18 -1.46 13.86
C LEU A 211 -6.15 -1.06 12.79
N ARG A 212 -6.58 -0.50 11.65
CA ARG A 212 -5.66 0.00 10.61
C ARG A 212 -4.73 1.10 11.11
N VAL A 213 -5.11 1.80 12.17
CA VAL A 213 -4.28 2.83 12.82
C VAL A 213 -2.91 2.26 13.23
N LEU A 214 -2.87 1.01 13.69
CA LEU A 214 -1.62 0.34 14.08
C LEU A 214 -0.61 0.23 12.93
N LEU A 215 -1.09 0.05 11.70
CA LEU A 215 -0.23 0.03 10.51
C LEU A 215 0.36 1.41 10.23
N THR A 216 -0.45 2.47 10.38
CA THR A 216 0.00 3.85 10.15
C THR A 216 0.90 4.37 11.26
N GLU A 217 0.80 3.88 12.49
CA GLU A 217 1.71 4.27 13.58
C GLU A 217 3.10 3.68 13.39
N GLN A 218 3.19 2.47 12.84
CA GLN A 218 4.45 1.72 12.72
C GLN A 218 5.10 1.82 11.32
N SER A 219 4.50 2.57 10.39
CA SER A 219 4.94 2.66 9.01
C SER A 219 4.70 4.04 8.39
N TYR A 220 5.44 4.34 7.34
CA TYR A 220 5.19 5.50 6.49
C TYR A 220 4.02 5.28 5.52
N PHE A 221 3.54 4.05 5.34
CA PHE A 221 2.49 3.71 4.37
C PHE A 221 1.09 3.70 5.00
N VAL A 222 0.09 4.13 4.24
CA VAL A 222 -1.34 3.91 4.56
C VAL A 222 -1.85 2.60 3.94
N PRO A 223 -2.82 1.91 4.58
CA PRO A 223 -3.42 0.71 4.03
C PRO A 223 -4.50 1.11 3.02
N VAL A 224 -4.09 1.53 1.84
CA VAL A 224 -4.99 1.96 0.76
C VAL A 224 -5.85 0.80 0.26
N LYS A 225 -7.06 1.08 -0.26
CA LYS A 225 -8.02 0.05 -0.73
C LYS A 225 -8.39 -0.99 0.33
N SER A 226 -8.43 -0.59 1.60
CA SER A 226 -8.80 -1.47 2.72
C SER A 226 -10.15 -1.09 3.33
N LEU A 227 -10.77 -2.08 3.99
CA LEU A 227 -11.90 -1.88 4.89
C LEU A 227 -11.43 -1.60 6.33
N PRO A 228 -12.26 -0.99 7.20
CA PRO A 228 -11.98 -0.92 8.63
C PRO A 228 -11.85 -2.31 9.27
N TYR A 229 -11.08 -2.43 10.35
CA TYR A 229 -10.92 -3.69 11.07
C TYR A 229 -11.29 -3.53 12.54
N ALA A 230 -12.00 -4.53 13.09
CA ALA A 230 -12.30 -4.66 14.51
C ALA A 230 -11.59 -5.87 15.10
N TRP A 231 -11.31 -5.82 16.41
CA TRP A 231 -10.75 -6.97 17.14
C TRP A 231 -11.88 -7.88 17.62
N VAL A 232 -11.94 -9.12 17.12
CA VAL A 232 -12.98 -10.10 17.45
C VAL A 232 -12.32 -11.45 17.70
N ASP A 233 -12.59 -12.06 18.85
CA ASP A 233 -12.11 -13.40 19.22
C ASP A 233 -10.62 -13.65 19.00
N GLY A 234 -9.79 -12.62 19.23
CA GLY A 234 -8.34 -12.70 19.11
C GLY A 234 -7.78 -12.51 17.71
N THR A 235 -8.59 -12.07 16.74
CA THR A 235 -8.15 -11.77 15.37
C THR A 235 -8.73 -10.45 14.85
N PRO A 236 -8.04 -9.75 13.92
CA PRO A 236 -8.61 -8.66 13.16
C PRO A 236 -9.66 -9.21 12.19
N VAL A 237 -10.84 -8.59 12.19
CA VAL A 237 -11.95 -8.92 11.29
C VAL A 237 -12.30 -7.69 10.48
N ALA A 238 -12.21 -7.80 9.15
CA ALA A 238 -12.61 -6.72 8.25
C ALA A 238 -14.10 -6.44 8.37
N GLN A 239 -14.47 -5.16 8.39
CA GLN A 239 -15.85 -4.69 8.53
C GLN A 239 -16.35 -4.22 7.17
N ALA A 240 -17.29 -4.93 6.57
CA ALA A 240 -17.94 -4.50 5.33
C ALA A 240 -18.61 -3.13 5.52
N GLU A 241 -18.60 -2.31 4.47
CA GLU A 241 -19.42 -1.10 4.44
C GLU A 241 -20.91 -1.51 4.41
N ASN A 242 -21.71 -0.92 5.30
CA ASN A 242 -23.16 -1.13 5.37
C ASN A 242 -23.90 -0.45 4.22
#